data_AF-A0A411MK39-F1
#
_entry.id   AF-A0A411MK39-F1
#
_cell.length_a   1.000
_cell.length_b   1.000
_cell.length_c   1.000
_cell.angle_alpha   90.00
_cell.angle_beta   90.00
_cell.angle_gamma   90.00
#
_symmetry.space_group_name_H-M   'P 1'
#
loop_
_entity.id
_entity.type
_entity.pdbx_description
1 polymer ?
#
loop_
_entity_poly.entity_id
_entity_poly.type
_entity_poly.pdbx_seq_one_letter_code
_entity_poly.pdbx_strand_id
1 'polypeptide(L)'
;MAEMYGHRWTSNFGASADQDHAWAKILGGLTGQQLANGLQVLIDRAIEFEWPPVANVFRGLCLHVPGMPPPDQAWIEALTGKYSHEAVRVAAEATGTYELRSAKTTSKVLRQQFERNYAIVMRRAQNAQPLDGKIPTGIGHDSQKPALELAMEYAEWRQGQVMTAQNIPTDPKAARALLLAKMGIRRPA
;
A
#
# COMPACT_ATOMS: atom_id res chain seq x y z
N MET A 1 -26.90 -1.37 17.36
CA MET A 1 -27.61 -2.57 16.86
C MET A 1 -28.75 -2.99 17.78
N ALA A 2 -28.51 -3.30 19.06
CA ALA A 2 -29.59 -3.63 20.01
C ALA A 2 -30.60 -2.48 20.18
N GLU A 3 -30.15 -1.23 20.27
CA GLU A 3 -31.04 -0.06 20.28
C GLU A 3 -31.78 0.15 18.96
N MET A 4 -31.20 -0.31 17.83
CA MET A 4 -31.72 -0.06 16.48
C MET A 4 -32.77 -1.10 16.07
N TYR A 5 -32.62 -2.34 16.54
CA TYR A 5 -33.44 -3.50 16.15
C TYR A 5 -34.17 -4.15 17.36
N GLY A 6 -33.97 -3.62 18.56
CA GLY A 6 -34.65 -4.02 19.79
C GLY A 6 -34.52 -5.50 20.14
N HIS A 7 -35.62 -6.06 20.64
CA HIS A 7 -35.69 -7.45 21.09
C HIS A 7 -35.34 -8.48 20.00
N ARG A 8 -35.65 -8.18 18.72
CA ARG A 8 -35.33 -9.08 17.60
C ARG A 8 -33.82 -9.30 17.46
N TRP A 9 -33.01 -8.29 17.79
CA TRP A 9 -31.56 -8.42 17.79
C TRP A 9 -31.05 -9.20 19.00
N THR A 10 -31.51 -8.84 20.20
CA THR A 10 -31.04 -9.50 21.43
C THR A 10 -31.42 -10.98 21.49
N SER A 11 -32.53 -11.39 20.87
CA SER A 11 -32.92 -12.81 20.79
C SER A 11 -32.05 -13.62 19.83
N ASN A 12 -31.49 -13.01 18.78
CA ASN A 12 -30.67 -13.72 17.78
C ASN A 12 -29.17 -13.68 18.11
N PHE A 13 -28.70 -12.60 18.75
CA PHE A 13 -27.27 -12.35 18.95
C PHE A 13 -26.88 -12.14 20.42
N GLY A 14 -27.84 -12.15 21.35
CA GLY A 14 -27.62 -11.85 22.76
C GLY A 14 -27.65 -10.35 23.09
N ALA A 15 -27.67 -10.06 24.40
CA ALA A 15 -27.72 -8.69 24.92
C ALA A 15 -26.32 -8.03 25.01
N SER A 16 -25.26 -8.83 25.10
CA SER A 16 -23.87 -8.38 25.19
C SER A 16 -23.03 -8.96 24.06
N ALA A 17 -21.97 -8.25 23.67
CA ALA A 17 -21.03 -8.73 22.66
C ALA A 17 -20.28 -9.97 23.16
N ASP A 18 -20.57 -11.12 22.56
CA ASP A 18 -19.83 -12.36 22.77
C ASP A 18 -18.65 -12.44 21.79
N GLN A 19 -17.43 -12.60 22.32
CA GLN A 19 -16.20 -12.66 21.51
C GLN A 19 -16.05 -13.97 20.74
N ASP A 20 -16.73 -15.04 21.17
CA ASP A 20 -16.70 -16.34 20.48
C ASP A 20 -17.74 -16.43 19.34
N HIS A 21 -18.63 -15.44 19.27
CA HIS A 21 -19.68 -15.36 18.27
C HIS A 21 -19.12 -15.15 16.85
N ALA A 22 -19.79 -15.70 15.84
CA ALA A 22 -19.36 -15.63 14.44
C ALA A 22 -19.13 -14.19 13.93
N TRP A 23 -19.95 -13.24 14.40
CA TRP A 23 -19.78 -11.81 14.07
C TRP A 23 -18.51 -11.21 14.66
N ALA A 24 -18.09 -11.59 15.87
CA ALA A 24 -16.86 -11.09 16.47
C ALA A 24 -15.63 -11.56 15.68
N LYS A 25 -15.63 -12.81 15.20
CA LYS A 25 -14.59 -13.34 14.31
C LYS A 25 -14.56 -12.61 12.96
N ILE A 26 -15.74 -12.37 12.37
CA ILE A 26 -15.84 -11.73 11.05
C ILE A 26 -15.52 -10.24 11.11
N LEU A 27 -15.90 -9.52 12.16
CA LEU A 27 -15.64 -8.08 12.33
C LEU A 27 -14.32 -7.80 13.05
N GLY A 28 -13.61 -8.84 13.47
CA GLY A 28 -12.29 -8.72 14.09
C GLY A 28 -11.33 -7.87 13.27
N GLY A 29 -10.56 -7.03 13.98
CA GLY A 29 -9.57 -6.13 13.39
C GLY A 29 -10.13 -4.85 12.76
N LEU A 30 -11.45 -4.62 12.79
CA LEU A 30 -12.02 -3.33 12.41
C LEU A 30 -11.87 -2.30 13.53
N THR A 31 -11.67 -1.04 13.15
CA THR A 31 -11.67 0.08 14.10
C THR A 31 -13.09 0.52 14.44
N GLY A 32 -13.27 1.22 15.57
CA GLY A 32 -14.58 1.79 15.94
C GLY A 32 -15.14 2.74 14.87
N GLN A 33 -14.27 3.47 14.16
CA GLN A 33 -14.67 4.35 13.06
C GLN A 33 -15.18 3.57 11.84
N GLN A 34 -14.56 2.44 11.50
CA GLN A 34 -15.04 1.58 10.41
C GLN A 34 -16.42 0.99 10.75
N LEU A 35 -16.63 0.57 12.00
CA LEU A 35 -17.94 0.12 12.46
C LEU A 35 -18.98 1.25 12.39
N ALA A 36 -18.61 2.46 12.77
CA ALA A 36 -19.48 3.64 12.67
C ALA A 36 -19.88 3.93 11.22
N ASN A 37 -18.94 3.85 10.27
CA ASN A 37 -19.23 4.02 8.84
C ASN A 37 -20.25 2.98 8.35
N GLY A 38 -20.07 1.70 8.70
CA GLY A 38 -21.00 0.65 8.31
C GLY A 38 -22.39 0.84 8.89
N LEU A 39 -22.49 1.32 10.13
CA LEU A 39 -23.77 1.66 10.78
C LEU A 39 -24.43 2.86 10.09
N GLN A 40 -23.69 3.91 9.73
CA GLN A 40 -24.24 5.05 8.98
C GLN A 40 -24.80 4.62 7.62
N VAL A 41 -24.11 3.74 6.89
CA VAL A 41 -24.62 3.21 5.63
C VAL A 41 -25.92 2.42 5.82
N LEU A 42 -26.07 1.67 6.93
CA LEU A 42 -27.34 1.00 7.25
C LEU A 42 -28.46 2.00 7.56
N ILE A 43 -28.14 3.13 8.19
CA ILE A 43 -29.11 4.21 8.46
C ILE A 43 -29.54 4.86 7.13
N ASP A 44 -28.58 5.27 6.30
CA ASP A 44 -28.84 5.94 5.02
C ASP A 44 -29.63 5.05 4.05
N ARG A 45 -29.41 3.74 4.13
CA ARG A 45 -30.10 2.72 3.33
C ARG A 45 -31.12 1.92 4.13
N ALA A 46 -31.73 2.53 5.15
CA ALA A 46 -32.70 1.85 6.02
C ALA A 46 -33.91 1.26 5.25
N ILE A 47 -34.25 1.83 4.09
CA ILE A 47 -35.31 1.32 3.21
C ILE A 47 -34.91 0.01 2.52
N GLU A 48 -33.62 -0.16 2.21
CA GLU A 48 -33.08 -1.38 1.57
C GLU A 48 -32.79 -2.49 2.60
N PHE A 49 -32.44 -2.11 3.83
CA PHE A 49 -32.03 -3.04 4.89
C PHE A 49 -32.96 -2.96 6.11
N GLU A 50 -34.14 -3.59 6.01
CA GLU A 50 -35.05 -3.78 7.15
C GLU A 50 -34.40 -4.62 8.28
N TRP A 51 -33.50 -5.53 7.92
CA TRP A 51 -32.71 -6.35 8.83
C TRP A 51 -31.23 -6.25 8.47
N PRO A 52 -30.31 -6.24 9.44
CA PRO A 52 -28.89 -6.14 9.16
C PRO A 52 -28.46 -7.32 8.28
N PRO A 53 -27.65 -7.06 7.24
CA PRO A 53 -27.21 -8.10 6.33
C PRO A 53 -26.27 -9.06 7.06
N VAL A 54 -25.96 -10.18 6.40
CA VAL A 54 -24.97 -11.14 6.87
C VAL A 54 -23.63 -10.47 7.19
N ALA A 55 -22.91 -10.97 8.20
CA ALA A 55 -21.74 -10.30 8.79
C ALA A 55 -20.64 -9.93 7.78
N ASN A 56 -20.43 -10.74 6.74
CA ASN A 56 -19.47 -10.47 5.66
C ASN A 56 -19.89 -9.28 4.79
N VAL A 57 -21.18 -9.15 4.49
CA VAL A 57 -21.73 -8.01 3.76
C VAL A 57 -21.64 -6.76 4.62
N PHE A 58 -21.99 -6.86 5.92
CA PHE A 58 -21.84 -5.75 6.85
C PHE A 58 -20.38 -5.29 7.01
N ARG A 59 -19.41 -6.22 7.04
CA ARG A 59 -17.98 -5.88 7.01
C ARG A 59 -17.61 -5.06 5.77
N GLY A 60 -18.18 -5.39 4.61
CA GLY A 60 -18.01 -4.61 3.38
C GLY A 60 -18.51 -3.16 3.53
N LEU A 61 -19.66 -2.97 4.18
CA LEU A 61 -20.20 -1.63 4.47
C LEU A 61 -19.30 -0.85 5.45
N CYS A 62 -18.73 -1.52 6.44
CA CYS A 62 -17.80 -0.91 7.40
C CYS A 62 -16.51 -0.37 6.74
N LEU A 63 -16.08 -1.01 5.66
CA LEU A 63 -14.90 -0.61 4.89
C LEU A 63 -15.23 0.42 3.80
N HIS A 64 -16.49 0.82 3.65
CA HIS A 64 -16.85 1.89 2.73
C HIS A 64 -16.38 3.24 3.28
N VAL A 65 -15.75 4.03 2.43
CA VAL A 65 -15.39 5.42 2.74
C VAL A 65 -16.36 6.32 1.98
N PRO A 66 -17.16 7.15 2.68
CA PRO A 66 -18.11 8.05 2.03
C PRO A 66 -17.45 8.93 0.97
N GLY A 67 -18.08 9.06 -0.20
CA GLY A 67 -17.59 9.90 -1.30
C GLY A 67 -16.45 9.30 -2.13
N MET A 68 -16.01 8.08 -1.84
CA MET A 68 -14.98 7.40 -2.63
C MET A 68 -15.59 6.72 -3.87
N PRO A 69 -15.14 7.06 -5.09
CA PRO A 69 -15.67 6.46 -6.32
C PRO A 69 -15.22 5.00 -6.50
N PRO A 70 -15.97 4.19 -7.25
CA PRO A 70 -15.53 2.84 -7.63
C PRO A 70 -14.29 2.90 -8.54
N PRO A 71 -13.45 1.84 -8.60
CA PRO A 71 -12.19 1.84 -9.34
C PRO A 71 -12.31 2.22 -10.82
N ASP A 72 -13.36 1.77 -11.50
CA ASP A 72 -13.59 2.09 -12.92
C ASP A 72 -13.89 3.58 -13.12
N GLN A 73 -14.67 4.19 -12.23
CA GLN A 73 -14.95 5.62 -12.28
C GLN A 73 -13.70 6.43 -11.92
N ALA A 74 -12.97 6.02 -10.88
CA ALA A 74 -11.71 6.64 -10.47
C ALA A 74 -10.68 6.63 -11.60
N TRP A 75 -10.63 5.56 -12.41
CA TRP A 75 -9.76 5.46 -13.58
C TRP A 75 -10.13 6.50 -14.66
N ILE A 76 -11.41 6.65 -14.96
CA ILE A 76 -11.89 7.65 -15.93
C ILE A 76 -11.58 9.07 -15.45
N GLU A 77 -11.82 9.35 -14.17
CA GLU A 77 -11.49 10.63 -13.53
C GLU A 77 -9.99 10.94 -13.59
N ALA A 78 -9.15 9.92 -13.36
CA ALA A 78 -7.70 10.03 -13.46
C ALA A 78 -7.21 10.36 -14.88
N LEU A 79 -7.80 9.73 -15.91
CA LEU A 79 -7.51 10.04 -17.32
C LEU A 79 -7.96 11.46 -17.69
N THR A 80 -9.11 11.89 -17.17
CA THR A 80 -9.70 13.21 -17.47
C THR A 80 -9.00 14.34 -16.69
N GLY A 81 -8.31 14.02 -15.60
CA GLY A 81 -7.69 14.99 -14.69
C GLY A 81 -8.70 15.78 -13.85
N LYS A 82 -9.93 15.28 -13.71
CA LYS A 82 -10.99 15.87 -12.87
C LYS A 82 -11.30 14.90 -11.75
N TYR A 83 -10.90 15.24 -10.54
CA TYR A 83 -10.98 14.35 -9.38
C TYR A 83 -12.21 14.68 -8.53
N SER A 84 -13.08 13.70 -8.30
CA SER A 84 -14.20 13.82 -7.36
C SER A 84 -13.76 13.70 -5.90
N HIS A 85 -12.68 12.97 -5.65
CA HIS A 85 -12.17 12.68 -4.32
C HIS A 85 -10.64 12.80 -4.27
N GLU A 86 -10.09 13.27 -3.14
CA GLU A 86 -8.65 13.46 -2.96
C GLU A 86 -7.86 12.16 -3.17
N ALA A 87 -8.44 11.02 -2.76
CA ALA A 87 -7.85 9.71 -3.01
C ALA A 87 -7.56 9.42 -4.50
N VAL A 88 -8.42 9.89 -5.41
CA VAL A 88 -8.22 9.72 -6.85
C VAL A 88 -7.06 10.60 -7.32
N ARG A 89 -6.99 11.84 -6.83
CA ARG A 89 -5.88 12.76 -7.12
C ARG A 89 -4.54 12.16 -6.68
N VAL A 90 -4.44 11.71 -5.44
CA VAL A 90 -3.20 11.12 -4.89
C VAL A 90 -2.80 9.86 -5.67
N ALA A 91 -3.75 8.99 -5.99
CA ALA A 91 -3.47 7.80 -6.80
C ALA A 91 -3.00 8.16 -8.22
N ALA A 92 -3.58 9.20 -8.84
CA ALA A 92 -3.17 9.69 -10.14
C ALA A 92 -1.76 10.31 -10.11
N GLU A 93 -1.45 11.11 -9.09
CA GLU A 93 -0.12 11.70 -8.87
C GLU A 93 0.96 10.63 -8.70
N ALA A 94 0.68 9.59 -7.90
CA ALA A 94 1.60 8.48 -7.70
C ALA A 94 1.78 7.58 -8.94
N THR A 95 0.80 7.54 -9.83
CA THR A 95 0.89 6.80 -11.11
C THR A 95 1.62 7.61 -12.18
N GLY A 96 1.50 8.94 -12.14
CA GLY A 96 2.12 9.86 -13.11
C GLY A 96 1.06 10.58 -13.94
N THR A 97 0.79 11.84 -13.60
CA THR A 97 -0.24 12.66 -14.28
C THR A 97 0.05 12.93 -15.76
N TYR A 98 1.33 12.94 -16.15
CA TYR A 98 1.72 13.05 -17.55
C TYR A 98 1.38 11.79 -18.34
N GLU A 99 1.75 10.62 -17.81
CA GLU A 99 1.45 9.33 -18.43
C GLU A 99 -0.06 9.15 -18.59
N LEU A 100 -0.83 9.43 -17.53
CA LEU A 100 -2.30 9.33 -17.55
C LEU A 100 -2.95 10.23 -18.61
N ARG A 101 -2.46 11.46 -18.80
CA ARG A 101 -3.01 12.39 -19.82
C ARG A 101 -2.63 12.01 -21.25
N SER A 102 -1.48 11.37 -21.43
CA SER A 102 -1.00 10.92 -22.74
C SER A 102 -1.50 9.51 -23.12
N ALA A 103 -2.02 8.76 -22.14
CA ALA A 103 -2.42 7.39 -22.32
C ALA A 103 -3.78 7.25 -23.01
N LYS A 104 -3.90 6.17 -23.77
CA LYS A 104 -5.20 5.68 -24.25
C LYS A 104 -5.90 4.91 -23.13
N THR A 105 -7.23 4.98 -23.09
CA THR A 105 -8.08 4.26 -22.13
C THR A 105 -7.81 2.74 -22.08
N THR A 106 -7.30 2.16 -23.18
CA THR A 106 -6.99 0.73 -23.32
C THR A 106 -5.62 0.31 -22.74
N SER A 107 -4.86 1.23 -22.14
CA SER A 107 -3.52 0.94 -21.61
C SER A 107 -3.57 0.05 -20.35
N LYS A 108 -3.47 -1.27 -20.56
CA LYS A 108 -3.59 -2.28 -19.50
C LYS A 108 -2.56 -2.11 -18.37
N VAL A 109 -1.30 -1.83 -18.72
CA VAL A 109 -0.21 -1.70 -17.74
C VAL A 109 -0.44 -0.48 -16.84
N LEU A 110 -0.76 0.67 -17.43
CA LEU A 110 -1.00 1.91 -16.68
C LEU A 110 -2.26 1.80 -15.81
N ARG A 111 -3.32 1.17 -16.34
CA ARG A 111 -4.52 0.86 -15.56
C ARG A 111 -4.20 -0.01 -14.35
N GLN A 112 -3.39 -1.06 -14.50
CA GLN A 112 -2.99 -1.92 -13.37
C GLN A 112 -2.18 -1.17 -12.31
N GLN A 113 -1.28 -0.27 -12.74
CA GLN A 113 -0.50 0.57 -11.81
C GLN A 113 -1.42 1.53 -11.05
N PHE A 114 -2.35 2.18 -11.75
CA PHE A 114 -3.35 3.04 -11.14
C PHE A 114 -4.23 2.28 -10.15
N GLU A 115 -4.81 1.14 -10.54
CA GLU A 115 -5.66 0.32 -9.67
C GLU A 115 -4.93 -0.11 -8.39
N ARG A 116 -3.65 -0.49 -8.52
CA ARG A 116 -2.80 -0.80 -7.36
C ARG A 116 -2.64 0.41 -6.45
N ASN A 117 -2.27 1.57 -7.01
CA ASN A 117 -2.07 2.80 -6.25
C ASN A 117 -3.37 3.23 -5.57
N TYR A 118 -4.49 3.19 -6.29
CA TYR A 118 -5.81 3.52 -5.78
C TYR A 118 -6.24 2.58 -4.64
N ALA A 119 -5.99 1.28 -4.75
CA ALA A 119 -6.27 0.32 -3.68
C ALA A 119 -5.46 0.60 -2.40
N ILE A 120 -4.21 1.06 -2.52
CA ILE A 120 -3.38 1.45 -1.37
C ILE A 120 -3.96 2.69 -0.70
N VAL A 121 -4.32 3.71 -1.48
CA VAL A 121 -4.91 4.95 -0.96
C VAL A 121 -6.29 4.69 -0.33
N MET A 122 -7.09 3.79 -0.92
CA MET A 122 -8.36 3.33 -0.34
C MET A 122 -8.16 2.70 1.03
N ARG A 123 -7.18 1.80 1.18
CA ARG A 123 -6.86 1.20 2.49
C ARG A 123 -6.39 2.24 3.51
N ARG A 124 -5.66 3.27 3.09
CA ARG A 124 -5.25 4.38 3.97
C ARG A 124 -6.45 5.19 4.43
N ALA A 125 -7.34 5.54 3.50
CA ALA A 125 -8.58 6.23 3.80
C ALA A 125 -9.46 5.43 4.79
N GLN A 126 -9.59 4.12 4.57
CA GLN A 126 -10.31 3.21 5.46
C GLN A 126 -9.73 3.18 6.88
N ASN A 127 -8.42 3.33 7.01
CA ASN A 127 -7.72 3.32 8.30
C ASN A 127 -7.52 4.72 8.90
N ALA A 128 -8.19 5.76 8.35
CA ALA A 128 -8.02 7.16 8.75
C ALA A 128 -6.55 7.63 8.73
N GLN A 129 -5.73 7.05 7.86
CA GLN A 129 -4.35 7.45 7.65
C GLN A 129 -4.28 8.61 6.65
N PRO A 130 -3.28 9.51 6.78
CA PRO A 130 -3.10 10.61 5.84
C PRO A 130 -2.90 10.09 4.41
N LEU A 131 -3.64 10.68 3.47
CA LEU A 131 -3.61 10.29 2.06
C LEU A 131 -2.29 10.72 1.39
N ASP A 132 -1.69 11.83 1.84
CA ASP A 132 -0.44 12.43 1.34
C ASP A 132 0.84 11.63 1.63
N GLY A 133 0.72 10.42 2.20
CA GLY A 133 1.87 9.54 2.35
C GLY A 133 2.41 9.13 0.97
N LYS A 134 3.73 9.15 0.77
CA LYS A 134 4.35 8.50 -0.41
C LYS A 134 3.81 7.06 -0.51
N ILE A 135 3.17 6.72 -1.63
CA ILE A 135 2.75 5.34 -1.87
C ILE A 135 4.04 4.52 -1.92
N PRO A 136 4.17 3.41 -1.15
CA PRO A 136 5.37 2.61 -1.18
C PRO A 136 5.55 2.07 -2.61
N THR A 137 6.48 2.67 -3.35
CA THR A 137 7.07 2.04 -4.51
C THR A 137 7.73 0.78 -3.97
N GLY A 138 7.22 -0.38 -4.36
CA GLY A 138 7.78 -1.65 -3.89
C GLY A 138 9.29 -1.62 -4.11
N ILE A 139 10.07 -2.11 -3.13
CA ILE A 139 11.50 -2.37 -3.34
C ILE A 139 11.58 -3.17 -4.64
N GLY A 140 12.24 -2.62 -5.66
CA GLY A 140 12.37 -3.29 -6.95
C GLY A 140 12.88 -4.70 -6.69
N HIS A 141 12.13 -5.71 -7.13
CA HIS A 141 12.62 -7.07 -7.04
C HIS A 141 13.72 -7.20 -8.08
N ASP A 142 14.92 -7.60 -7.68
CA ASP A 142 16.08 -7.81 -8.57
C ASP A 142 15.79 -8.78 -9.74
N SER A 143 14.62 -9.44 -9.74
CA SER A 143 14.13 -10.26 -10.85
C SER A 143 13.79 -9.46 -12.11
N GLN A 144 13.68 -8.14 -12.00
CA GLN A 144 13.50 -7.24 -13.14
C GLN A 144 14.81 -6.70 -13.69
N LYS A 145 15.95 -6.93 -13.02
CA LYS A 145 17.25 -6.50 -13.51
C LYS A 145 17.68 -7.39 -14.69
N PRO A 146 18.22 -6.81 -15.78
CA PRO A 146 18.80 -7.59 -16.85
C PRO A 146 19.97 -8.44 -16.34
N ALA A 147 20.14 -9.64 -16.90
CA ALA A 147 21.12 -10.62 -16.43
C ALA A 147 22.57 -10.10 -16.39
N LEU A 148 22.91 -9.18 -17.30
CA LEU A 148 24.22 -8.52 -17.32
C LEU A 148 24.46 -7.67 -16.07
N GLU A 149 23.46 -6.87 -15.68
CA GLU A 149 23.55 -5.97 -14.53
C GLU A 149 23.68 -6.77 -13.23
N LEU A 150 22.91 -7.86 -13.09
CA LEU A 150 23.05 -8.79 -11.97
C LEU A 150 24.45 -9.44 -11.90
N ALA A 151 24.99 -9.84 -13.06
CA ALA A 151 26.32 -10.43 -13.12
C ALA A 151 27.42 -9.43 -12.74
N MET A 152 27.28 -8.16 -13.14
CA MET A 152 28.20 -7.07 -12.78
C MET A 152 28.14 -6.78 -11.28
N GLU A 153 26.95 -6.59 -10.71
CA GLU A 153 26.78 -6.38 -9.26
C GLU A 153 27.37 -7.54 -8.45
N TYR A 154 27.12 -8.79 -8.88
CA TYR A 154 27.70 -9.97 -8.23
C TYR A 154 29.23 -10.00 -8.32
N ALA A 155 29.79 -9.61 -9.47
CA ALA A 155 31.23 -9.53 -9.67
C ALA A 155 31.87 -8.47 -8.75
N GLU A 156 31.26 -7.28 -8.66
CA GLU A 156 31.72 -6.19 -7.78
C GLU A 156 31.67 -6.59 -6.30
N TRP A 157 30.58 -7.22 -5.87
CA TRP A 157 30.45 -7.74 -4.52
C TRP A 157 31.52 -8.79 -4.19
N ARG A 158 31.77 -9.72 -5.12
CA ARG A 158 32.86 -10.72 -5.02
C ARG A 158 34.23 -10.06 -4.96
N GLN A 159 34.48 -9.01 -5.74
CA GLN A 159 35.75 -8.27 -5.70
C GLN A 159 35.98 -7.61 -4.34
N GLY A 160 34.95 -6.99 -3.74
CA GLY A 160 35.04 -6.42 -2.40
C GLY A 160 35.35 -7.48 -1.32
N GLN A 161 34.72 -8.65 -1.40
CA GLN A 161 34.99 -9.80 -0.52
C GLN A 161 36.45 -10.28 -0.64
N VAL A 162 36.99 -10.34 -1.87
CA VAL A 162 38.39 -10.74 -2.09
C VAL A 162 39.35 -9.67 -1.56
N MET A 163 39.06 -8.38 -1.77
CA MET A 163 39.88 -7.28 -1.26
C MET A 163 39.93 -7.27 0.28
N THR A 164 38.79 -7.47 0.93
CA THR A 164 38.71 -7.57 2.41
C THR A 164 39.45 -8.79 2.94
N ALA A 165 39.28 -9.97 2.33
CA ALA A 165 40.02 -11.17 2.72
C ALA A 165 41.55 -11.02 2.57
N GLN A 166 42.01 -10.25 1.59
CA GLN A 166 43.42 -9.94 1.39
C GLN A 166 43.94 -8.80 2.29
N ASN A 167 43.12 -8.29 3.21
CA ASN A 167 43.43 -7.13 4.06
C ASN A 167 43.90 -5.91 3.24
N ILE A 168 43.35 -5.70 2.04
CA ILE A 168 43.65 -4.53 1.22
C ILE A 168 42.90 -3.33 1.83
N PRO A 169 43.60 -2.26 2.24
CA PRO A 169 42.95 -1.08 2.80
C PRO A 169 42.09 -0.38 1.75
N THR A 170 40.89 0.04 2.13
CA THR A 170 40.01 0.89 1.33
C THR A 170 40.36 2.38 1.42
N ASP A 171 41.16 2.78 2.41
CA ASP A 171 41.65 4.15 2.57
C ASP A 171 42.84 4.42 1.61
N PRO A 172 42.81 5.49 0.80
CA PRO A 172 43.85 5.78 -0.18
C PRO A 172 45.24 6.03 0.45
N LYS A 173 45.30 6.60 1.66
CA LYS A 173 46.58 6.86 2.34
C LYS A 173 47.20 5.55 2.83
N ALA A 174 46.40 4.68 3.45
CA ALA A 174 46.81 3.35 3.87
C ALA A 174 47.20 2.45 2.68
N ALA A 175 46.44 2.49 1.57
CA ALA A 175 46.75 1.75 0.35
C ALA A 175 48.09 2.20 -0.27
N ARG A 176 48.34 3.52 -0.34
CA ARG A 176 49.62 4.07 -0.81
C ARG A 176 50.79 3.64 0.08
N ALA A 177 50.63 3.68 1.40
CA ALA A 177 51.65 3.24 2.34
C ALA A 177 51.98 1.75 2.18
N LEU A 178 50.96 0.89 2.05
CA LEU A 178 51.13 -0.54 1.83
C LEU A 178 51.84 -0.83 0.49
N LEU A 179 51.50 -0.10 -0.57
CA LEU A 179 52.12 -0.25 -1.88
C LEU A 179 53.60 0.18 -1.87
N LEU A 180 53.91 1.33 -1.25
CA LEU A 180 55.29 1.80 -1.08
C LEU A 180 56.13 0.81 -0.25
N ALA A 181 55.54 0.23 0.81
CA ALA A 181 56.17 -0.80 1.61
C ALA A 181 56.46 -2.08 0.80
N LYS A 182 55.49 -2.56 0.01
CA LYS A 182 55.67 -3.73 -0.88
C LYS A 182 56.73 -3.51 -1.96
N MET A 183 56.85 -2.29 -2.47
CA MET A 183 57.85 -1.96 -3.50
C MET A 183 59.22 -1.56 -2.93
N GLY A 184 59.40 -1.55 -1.61
CA GLY A 184 60.68 -1.22 -0.97
C GLY A 184 61.10 0.26 -1.12
N ILE A 185 60.17 1.15 -1.47
CA ILE A 185 60.47 2.56 -1.73
C ILE A 185 60.22 3.37 -0.45
N ARG A 186 61.28 4.00 0.09
CA ARG A 186 61.14 4.97 1.19
C ARG A 186 60.91 6.36 0.61
N ARG A 187 59.67 6.85 0.68
CA ARG A 187 59.31 8.23 0.36
C ARG A 187 58.59 8.83 1.59
N PRO A 188 58.96 10.04 2.07
CA PRO A 188 58.22 10.68 3.16
C PRO A 188 56.74 10.86 2.75
N ALA A 189 55.86 10.77 3.76
CA ALA A 189 54.39 10.75 3.60
C ALA A 189 53.88 11.92 2.74
#